data_AF-A0A7X5XCG6-F1
#
_entry.id   AF-A0A7X5XCG6-F1
#
_cell.length_a   1.000
_cell.length_b   1.000
_cell.length_c   1.000
_cell.angle_alpha   90.00
_cell.angle_beta   90.00
_cell.angle_gamma   90.00
#
_symmetry.space_group_name_H-M   'P 1'
#
loop_
_entity.id
_entity.type
_entity.pdbx_description
1 polymer ?
#
loop_
_entity_poly.entity_id
_entity_poly.type
_entity_poly.pdbx_seq_one_letter_code
_entity_poly.pdbx_strand_id
1 'polypeptide(L)' 'MLCSRIRTAVSARLDGEELPPGVTVEQLTAHLEGCAACRLWETRARRLDEDVARLRDAGTASGGEAPGPPRQAF' A
#
# COMPACT_ATOMS: atom_id res chain seq x y z
N MET A 1 14.17 5.15 18.17
CA MET A 1 13.44 3.98 17.66
C MET A 1 14.19 3.34 16.50
N LEU A 2 13.99 2.04 16.27
CA LEU A 2 14.64 1.31 15.17
C LEU A 2 13.95 1.62 13.84
N CYS A 3 14.75 1.93 12.80
CA CYS A 3 14.24 2.22 11.45
C CYS A 3 13.35 1.08 10.91
N SER A 4 13.65 -0.18 11.24
CA SER A 4 12.83 -1.32 10.85
C SER A 4 11.39 -1.21 11.36
N ARG A 5 11.21 -0.86 12.64
CA ARG A 5 9.89 -0.71 13.26
C ARG A 5 9.09 0.44 12.63
N ILE A 6 9.79 1.52 12.26
CA ILE A 6 9.17 2.66 11.56
C ILE A 6 8.72 2.28 10.16
N ARG A 7 9.53 1.52 9.41
CA ARG A 7 9.14 1.03 8.07
C ARG A 7 7.91 0.13 8.15
N THR A 8 7.83 -0.74 9.16
CA THR A 8 6.60 -1.53 9.41
C THR A 8 5.40 -0.63 9.68
N ALA A 9 5.54 0.39 10.52
CA ALA A 9 4.46 1.34 10.83
C ALA A 9 3.99 2.13 9.60
N VAL A 10 4.92 2.53 8.72
CA VAL A 10 4.56 3.18 7.44
C VAL A 10 3.85 2.21 6.51
N SER A 11 4.30 0.94 6.41
CA SER A 11 3.61 -0.08 5.59
C SER A 11 2.17 -0.26 6.06
N ALA A 12 1.98 -0.53 7.36
CA ALA A 12 0.65 -0.69 7.95
C ALA A 12 -0.27 0.49 7.59
N ARG A 13 0.24 1.73 7.69
CA ARG A 13 -0.55 2.92 7.32
C ARG A 13 -0.90 3.00 5.83
N LEU A 14 -0.03 2.55 4.93
CA LEU A 14 -0.34 2.48 3.49
C LEU A 14 -1.39 1.41 3.22
N ASP A 15 -1.30 0.28 3.92
CA ASP A 15 -2.24 -0.84 3.82
C ASP A 15 -3.58 -0.56 4.54
N GLY A 16 -3.72 0.58 5.22
CA GLY A 16 -4.91 0.96 6.00
C GLY A 16 -5.05 0.25 7.34
N GLU A 17 -3.98 -0.40 7.81
CA GLU A 17 -3.89 -1.14 9.06
C GLU A 17 -3.54 -0.22 10.25
N GLU A 18 -3.77 -0.73 11.46
CA GLU A 18 -3.38 -0.05 12.69
C GLU A 18 -1.85 -0.04 12.88
N LEU A 19 -1.34 0.98 13.59
CA LEU A 19 0.08 1.07 13.88
C LEU A 19 0.54 -0.09 14.79
N PRO A 20 1.77 -0.60 14.61
CA PRO A 20 2.31 -1.63 15.47
C PRO A 20 2.28 -1.21 16.94
N PRO A 21 2.03 -2.15 17.88
CA PRO A 21 2.00 -1.85 19.30
C PRO A 21 3.24 -1.08 19.76
N GLY A 22 3.04 -0.01 20.54
CA GLY A 22 4.13 0.82 21.04
C GLY A 22 4.78 1.74 20.00
N VAL A 23 4.15 1.94 18.84
CA VAL A 23 4.46 3.04 17.91
C VAL A 23 3.27 3.97 17.85
N THR A 24 3.44 5.22 18.29
CA THR A 24 2.42 6.25 18.15
C THR A 24 2.58 7.05 16.85
N VAL A 25 1.55 7.81 16.48
CA VAL A 25 1.60 8.69 15.30
C VAL A 25 2.69 9.75 15.48
N GLU A 26 2.81 10.35 16.67
CA GLU A 26 3.81 11.39 16.97
C GLU A 26 5.23 10.82 16.87
N GLN A 27 5.42 9.62 17.39
CA GLN A 27 6.66 8.87 17.32
C GLN A 27 7.07 8.57 15.88
N LEU A 28 6.12 8.16 15.04
CA LEU A 28 6.33 7.94 13.62
C LEU A 28 6.71 9.24 12.91
N THR A 29 5.93 10.31 13.08
CA THR A 29 6.17 11.62 12.48
C THR A 29 7.54 12.18 12.86
N ALA A 30 7.87 12.21 14.16
CA ALA A 30 9.16 12.70 14.64
C ALA A 30 10.34 11.91 14.06
N HIS A 31 10.20 10.60 13.87
CA HIS A 31 11.25 9.81 13.23
C HIS A 31 11.40 10.15 11.75
N LEU A 32 10.29 10.33 11.03
CA LEU A 32 10.34 10.72 9.62
C LEU A 32 10.99 12.10 9.47
N GLU A 33 10.68 13.06 10.32
CA GLU A 33 11.34 14.37 10.31
C GLU A 33 12.86 14.27 10.53
N GLY A 34 13.30 13.40 11.45
CA GLY A 34 14.71 13.24 11.81
C GLY A 34 15.53 12.28 10.94
N CYS A 35 14.90 11.39 10.16
CA CYS A 35 15.59 10.31 9.45
C CYS A 35 15.40 10.40 7.94
N ALA A 36 16.42 10.91 7.23
CA ALA A 36 16.40 11.03 5.77
C ALA A 36 16.20 9.69 5.05
N ALA A 37 16.79 8.61 5.55
CA ALA A 37 16.64 7.27 4.97
C ALA A 37 15.20 6.75 5.06
N CYS A 38 14.50 7.02 6.16
CA CYS A 38 13.10 6.62 6.33
C CYS A 38 12.15 7.49 5.51
N ARG A 39 12.42 8.80 5.36
CA ARG A 39 11.66 9.66 4.42
C ARG A 39 11.77 9.18 2.99
N LEU A 40 12.99 8.93 2.51
CA LEU A 40 13.21 8.42 1.17
C LEU A 40 12.50 7.06 0.95
N TRP A 41 12.55 6.20 1.97
CA TRP A 41 11.85 4.92 1.92
C TRP A 41 10.33 5.11 1.85
N GLU A 42 9.75 5.99 2.67
CA GLU A 42 8.31 6.31 2.66
C GLU A 42 7.86 6.83 1.29
N THR A 43 8.60 7.77 0.70
CA THR A 43 8.28 8.30 -0.63
C THR A 43 8.26 7.19 -1.69
N ARG A 44 9.21 6.26 -1.62
CA ARG A 44 9.26 5.11 -2.55
C ARG A 44 8.12 4.12 -2.32
N ALA A 45 7.79 3.85 -1.06
CA ALA A 45 6.69 2.96 -0.70
C ALA A 45 5.34 3.52 -1.18
N ARG A 46 5.08 4.82 -0.99
CA ARG A 46 3.88 5.51 -1.50
C ARG A 46 3.76 5.40 -3.02
N ARG A 47 4.85 5.68 -3.74
CA ARG A 47 4.87 5.57 -5.20
C ARG A 47 4.58 4.13 -5.67
N LEU A 48 5.15 3.14 -4.99
CA LEU A 48 4.89 1.74 -5.31
C LEU A 48 3.43 1.36 -5.09
N ASP A 49 2.83 1.79 -3.97
CA ASP A 49 1.42 1.53 -3.67
C ASP A 49 0.49 2.14 -4.74
N GLU A 50 0.74 3.40 -5.14
CA GLU A 50 0.03 4.06 -6.23
C GLU A 50 0.17 3.31 -7.58
N ASP A 51 1.39 2.86 -7.90
CA ASP A 51 1.65 2.09 -9.12
C ASP A 51 0.90 0.75 -9.12
N VAL A 52 0.88 0.06 -7.98
CA VAL A 52 0.16 -1.20 -7.82
C VAL A 52 -1.35 -0.99 -7.92
N ALA A 53 -1.90 0.05 -7.29
CA ALA A 53 -3.32 0.39 -7.39
C ALA A 53 -3.73 0.64 -8.85
N ARG A 54 -2.93 1.45 -9.57
CA ARG A 54 -3.14 1.74 -11.01
C ARG A 54 -3.17 0.47 -11.86
N LEU A 55 -2.25 -0.47 -11.60
CA LEU A 55 -2.19 -1.74 -12.32
C LEU A 55 -3.41 -2.64 -12.04
N ARG A 56 -3.91 -2.66 -10.80
CA ARG A 56 -5.16 -3.37 -10.46
C ARG A 56 -6.33 -2.80 -11.24
N ASP A 57 -6.47 -1.48 -11.28
CA ASP A 57 -7.56 -0.81 -12.00
C ASP A 57 -7.52 -1.10 -13.51
N ALA A 58 -6.33 -1.04 -14.12
CA ALA A 58 -6.13 -1.36 -15.54
C ALA A 58 -6.46 -2.83 -15.89
N GLY A 59 -6.11 -3.77 -14.99
CA GLY A 59 -6.47 -5.18 -15.13
C GLY A 59 -7.99 -5.40 -15.06
N THR A 60 -8.67 -4.63 -14.21
CA THR A 60 -10.12 -4.69 -14.04
C THR A 60 -10.86 -4.10 -15.26
N ALA A 61 -10.34 -3.01 -15.84
CA ALA A 61 -10.86 -2.41 -17.07
C ALA A 61 -10.73 -3.32 -18.30
N SER A 62 -9.76 -4.25 -18.31
CA SER A 62 -9.59 -5.23 -19.38
C SER A 62 -10.53 -6.45 -19.24
N GLY A 63 -11.24 -6.59 -18.12
CA GLY A 63 -12.15 -7.69 -17.82
C GLY A 63 -13.62 -7.48 -18.24
N GLY A 64 -13.93 -6.45 -19.02
CA GLY A 64 -15.28 -6.15 -19.50
C GLY A 64 -15.77 -7.09 -20.61
N GLU A 65 -16.53 -8.11 -20.22
CA GLU A 65 -17.52 -8.90 -20.97
C GLU A 65 -17.09 -9.65 -22.25
N ALA A 66 -16.86 -10.96 -22.11
CA ALA A 66 -17.11 -11.91 -23.21
C ALA A 66 -18.52 -12.53 -23.00
N PRO A 67 -19.47 -12.35 -23.94
CA PRO A 67 -20.78 -12.99 -23.80
C PRO A 67 -20.61 -14.50 -23.75
N GLY A 68 -21.05 -15.10 -22.64
CA GLY A 68 -21.00 -16.54 -22.43
C GLY A 68 -21.78 -17.28 -23.53
N PRO A 69 -21.29 -18.45 -23.99
CA PRO A 69 -21.95 -19.18 -25.06
C PRO A 69 -23.36 -19.61 -24.66
N PRO A 70 -24.32 -19.68 -25.61
CA PRO A 70 -25.70 -20.04 -25.30
C PRO A 70 -25.75 -21.45 -24.69
N ARG A 71 -26.46 -21.54 -23.55
CA ARG A 71 -26.70 -22.80 -22.84
C ARG A 71 -27.59 -23.68 -23.72
N GLN A 72 -27.04 -24.77 -24.24
CA GLN A 72 -27.86 -25.78 -24.93
C GLN A 72 -28.68 -26.53 -23.89
N ALA A 73 -30.01 -26.45 -24.02
CA ALA A 73 -30.94 -27.25 -23.24
C ALA A 73 -30.94 -28.67 -23.81
N PHE A 74 -30.77 -29.66 -22.92
CA PHE A 74 -31.05 -31.07 -23.18
C PHE A 74 -32.51 -31.38 -22.82
#